data_AF-Q6B8L1-F1
#
_entry.id   AF-Q6B8L1-F1
#
_cell.length_a   1.000
_cell.length_b   1.000
_cell.length_c   1.000
_cell.angle_alpha   90.00
_cell.angle_beta   90.00
_cell.angle_gamma   90.00
#
_symmetry.space_group_name_H-M   'P 1'
#
loop_
_entity.id
_entity.type
_entity.pdbx_description
1 polymer ?
#
loop_
_entity_poly.entity_id
_entity_poly.type
_entity_poly.pdbx_seq_one_letter_code
_entity_poly.pdbx_strand_id
1 'polypeptide(L)'
;MTYTYLHNKFLSIIPKYKNLIKPLSILIALSGGKDSLCLVKLIEDFNNTYNHFSRIEYIYIDHQWRSDSKQNIKHLLNYISITNNNTYIYQINKMEISEANMRNIRYQAIVRHAIQNSHDIIVTGHNQTDQVETFLLNLMRGTGLEGLSSLPYIRKITDQIQVIRPLIHINTGDVLWFCRKFNLPIWSDKTNFYYTNFRNRIRYELLPYLKEYFHPKIESNIINFLSLSSIENEYIKQNSIKLYLASRHSHYIAINYKIIKNQHLALQKRVLNIFFYHNFNKYVNSHILNQLIKMKYQRKLTIVWETLRIKIYKNWIYIQ
;
A
#
# COMPACT_ATOMS: atom_id res chain seq x y z
N MET A 1 -5.96 5.56 32.86
CA MET A 1 -6.26 5.30 31.44
C MET A 1 -6.98 3.96 31.33
N THR A 2 -8.10 3.85 30.62
CA THR A 2 -8.82 2.56 30.47
C THR A 2 -8.21 1.78 29.33
N TYR A 3 -7.34 0.82 29.63
CA TYR A 3 -6.73 -0.04 28.62
C TYR A 3 -7.78 -0.93 27.95
N THR A 4 -7.78 -0.98 26.63
CA THR A 4 -8.76 -1.76 25.84
C THR A 4 -8.08 -2.86 25.05
N TYR A 5 -8.88 -3.78 24.50
CA TYR A 5 -8.39 -4.81 23.57
C TYR A 5 -7.57 -4.21 22.41
N LEU A 6 -7.97 -3.05 21.87
CA LEU A 6 -7.24 -2.39 20.78
C LEU A 6 -5.89 -1.84 21.25
N HIS A 7 -5.77 -1.35 22.49
CA HIS A 7 -4.48 -0.96 23.04
C HIS A 7 -3.53 -2.16 23.09
N ASN A 8 -3.99 -3.30 23.62
CA ASN A 8 -3.18 -4.53 23.68
C ASN A 8 -2.76 -5.00 22.28
N LYS A 9 -3.68 -4.94 21.31
CA LYS A 9 -3.37 -5.33 19.92
C LYS A 9 -2.36 -4.36 19.30
N PHE A 10 -2.52 -3.06 19.53
CA PHE A 10 -1.57 -2.03 19.08
C PHE A 10 -0.17 -2.22 19.70
N LEU A 11 -0.10 -2.52 21.00
CA LEU A 11 1.13 -2.86 21.72
C LEU A 11 1.83 -4.09 21.16
N SER A 12 1.08 -5.09 20.68
CA SER A 12 1.70 -6.29 20.10
C SER A 12 2.31 -6.05 18.72
N ILE A 13 1.97 -4.92 18.10
CA ILE A 13 2.25 -4.60 16.70
C ILE A 13 3.37 -3.58 16.58
N ILE A 14 3.29 -2.43 17.26
CA ILE A 14 4.27 -1.33 17.11
C ILE A 14 5.71 -1.73 17.48
N PRO A 15 5.97 -2.38 18.64
CA PRO A 15 7.33 -2.69 19.07
C PRO A 15 8.08 -3.69 18.18
N LYS A 16 7.36 -4.49 17.37
CA LYS A 16 7.96 -5.53 16.53
C LYS A 16 8.68 -4.97 15.29
N TYR A 17 8.53 -3.68 14.97
CA TYR A 17 8.98 -3.13 13.70
C TYR A 17 10.05 -2.06 13.84
N LYS A 18 11.20 -2.37 13.21
CA LYS A 18 12.57 -1.90 13.50
C LYS A 18 13.00 -2.29 14.91
N ASN A 19 14.27 -2.65 15.09
CA ASN A 19 14.87 -2.65 16.42
C ASN A 19 14.80 -1.19 16.89
N LEU A 20 13.82 -0.88 17.73
CA LEU A 20 13.50 0.47 18.23
C LEU A 20 14.56 0.91 19.25
N ILE A 21 15.82 0.84 18.83
CA ILE A 21 17.02 1.19 19.61
C ILE A 21 17.09 2.71 19.80
N LYS A 22 16.35 3.48 18.99
CA LYS A 22 16.27 4.94 19.08
C LYS A 22 14.82 5.41 19.07
N PRO A 23 14.47 6.46 19.84
CA PRO A 23 13.15 7.05 19.78
C PRO A 23 12.91 7.66 18.39
N LEU A 24 11.88 7.17 17.70
CA LEU A 24 11.62 7.49 16.29
C LEU A 24 10.74 8.74 16.15
N SER A 25 10.96 9.46 15.06
CA SER A 25 10.10 10.57 14.63
C SER A 25 8.98 10.04 13.74
N ILE A 26 7.73 10.31 14.10
CA ILE A 26 6.55 9.83 13.37
C ILE A 26 5.71 10.97 12.80
N LEU A 27 5.17 10.75 11.61
CA LEU A 27 4.23 11.63 10.92
C LEU A 27 2.90 10.90 10.72
N ILE A 28 1.83 11.36 11.35
CA ILE A 28 0.51 10.74 11.27
C ILE A 28 -0.32 11.45 10.21
N ALA A 29 -0.67 10.73 9.14
CA ALA A 29 -1.51 11.25 8.07
C ALA A 29 -3.00 11.12 8.41
N LEU A 30 -3.67 12.27 8.41
CA LEU A 30 -5.05 12.42 8.86
C LEU A 30 -6.03 12.50 7.69
N SER A 31 -7.25 12.03 7.94
CA SER A 31 -8.39 12.20 7.02
C SER A 31 -9.63 12.80 7.70
N GLY A 32 -9.65 12.91 9.03
CA GLY A 32 -10.83 13.25 9.83
C GLY A 32 -11.80 12.06 10.02
N GLY A 33 -11.56 10.94 9.34
CA GLY A 33 -12.34 9.73 9.47
C GLY A 33 -11.97 8.90 10.70
N LYS A 34 -12.83 7.93 11.02
CA LYS A 34 -12.72 7.04 12.19
C LYS A 34 -11.35 6.38 12.35
N ASP A 35 -10.75 5.89 11.27
CA ASP A 35 -9.47 5.16 11.34
C ASP A 35 -8.33 6.10 11.74
N SER A 36 -8.33 7.34 11.24
CA SER A 36 -7.31 8.33 11.58
C SER A 36 -7.40 8.78 13.03
N LEU A 37 -8.62 9.01 13.55
CA LEU A 37 -8.81 9.43 14.94
C LEU A 37 -8.53 8.30 15.93
N CYS A 38 -8.95 7.07 15.61
CA CYS A 38 -8.59 5.89 16.39
C CYS A 38 -7.07 5.75 16.49
N LEU A 39 -6.37 5.93 15.37
CA LEU A 39 -4.92 5.87 15.30
C LEU A 39 -4.24 6.96 16.13
N VAL A 40 -4.71 8.22 16.05
CA VAL A 40 -4.23 9.34 16.89
C VAL A 40 -4.33 8.95 18.35
N LYS A 41 -5.52 8.56 18.81
CA LYS A 41 -5.76 8.22 20.21
C LYS A 41 -4.87 7.05 20.69
N LEU A 42 -4.74 5.99 19.90
CA LEU A 42 -3.88 4.85 20.26
C LEU A 42 -2.41 5.24 20.36
N ILE A 43 -1.91 6.09 19.46
CA ILE A 43 -0.53 6.54 19.47
C ILE A 43 -0.25 7.46 20.66
N GLU A 44 -1.15 8.41 20.93
CA GLU A 44 -1.02 9.31 22.08
C GLU A 44 -1.06 8.52 23.39
N ASP A 45 -2.00 7.57 23.52
CA ASP A 45 -2.11 6.74 24.72
C ASP A 45 -0.86 5.85 24.93
N PHE A 46 -0.32 5.31 23.84
CA PHE A 46 0.95 4.59 23.84
C PHE A 46 2.12 5.50 24.23
N ASN A 47 2.27 6.67 23.60
CA ASN A 47 3.39 7.55 23.84
C ASN A 47 3.38 8.14 25.25
N ASN A 48 2.19 8.45 25.79
CA ASN A 48 2.04 8.90 27.18
C ASN A 48 2.45 7.83 28.20
N THR A 49 2.34 6.55 27.85
CA THR A 49 2.69 5.44 28.75
C THR A 49 4.17 5.04 28.64
N TYR A 50 4.72 5.03 27.42
CA TYR A 50 6.04 4.44 27.16
C TYR A 50 7.11 5.45 26.70
N ASN A 51 6.73 6.70 26.45
CA ASN A 51 7.60 7.77 25.93
C ASN A 51 8.48 7.30 24.75
N HIS A 52 7.84 6.67 23.78
CA HIS A 52 8.51 5.88 22.76
C HIS A 52 8.95 6.68 21.54
N PHE A 53 8.17 7.71 21.18
CA PHE A 53 8.43 8.56 20.03
C PHE A 53 9.12 9.85 20.46
N SER A 54 10.21 10.21 19.80
CA SER A 54 10.93 11.47 20.05
C SER A 54 10.14 12.67 19.55
N ARG A 55 9.34 12.46 18.50
CA ARG A 55 8.50 13.49 17.90
C ARG A 55 7.28 12.88 17.25
N ILE A 56 6.12 13.48 17.52
CA ILE A 56 4.85 13.16 16.87
C ILE A 56 4.39 14.42 16.14
N GLU A 57 4.15 14.31 14.84
CA GLU A 57 3.54 15.38 14.06
C GLU A 57 2.34 14.85 13.27
N TYR A 58 1.39 15.75 13.01
CA TYR A 58 0.19 15.48 12.27
C TYR A 58 0.22 16.18 10.93
N ILE A 59 -0.28 15.51 9.89
CA ILE A 59 -0.44 16.11 8.56
C ILE A 59 -1.83 15.84 7.99
N TYR A 60 -2.47 16.89 7.50
CA TYR A 60 -3.73 16.82 6.77
C TYR A 60 -3.57 17.49 5.41
N ILE A 61 -4.07 16.83 4.36
CA ILE A 61 -4.07 17.37 3.00
C ILE A 61 -5.52 17.67 2.61
N ASP A 62 -5.84 18.94 2.50
CA ASP A 62 -7.13 19.42 2.03
C ASP A 62 -7.10 19.62 0.52
N HIS A 63 -7.97 18.90 -0.18
CA HIS A 63 -8.12 19.03 -1.63
C HIS A 63 -9.15 20.08 -2.06
N GLN A 64 -9.80 20.76 -1.10
CA GLN A 64 -10.79 21.81 -1.33
C GLN A 64 -11.95 21.40 -2.26
N TRP A 65 -12.21 20.10 -2.39
CA TRP A 65 -13.28 19.56 -3.23
C TRP A 65 -14.68 19.72 -2.63
N ARG A 66 -14.74 19.82 -1.30
CA ARG A 66 -16.00 19.94 -0.57
C ARG A 66 -16.18 21.36 -0.06
N SER A 67 -17.42 21.84 -0.10
CA SER A 67 -17.79 23.14 0.46
C SER A 67 -17.58 23.21 1.98
N ASP A 68 -17.64 22.07 2.67
CA ASP A 68 -17.44 21.94 4.12
C ASP A 68 -16.01 21.57 4.53
N SER A 69 -15.04 21.61 3.59
CA SER A 69 -13.61 21.35 3.86
C SER A 69 -13.05 22.19 5.01
N LYS A 70 -13.36 23.49 5.03
CA LYS A 70 -12.97 24.41 6.12
C LYS A 70 -13.52 23.98 7.48
N GLN A 71 -14.76 23.49 7.52
CA GLN A 71 -15.38 23.03 8.77
C GLN A 71 -14.75 21.71 9.23
N ASN A 72 -14.43 20.80 8.30
CA ASN A 72 -13.68 19.57 8.61
C ASN A 72 -12.30 19.90 9.21
N ILE A 73 -11.56 20.84 8.63
CA ILE A 73 -10.27 21.31 9.17
C ILE A 73 -10.44 21.82 10.59
N LYS A 74 -11.40 22.73 10.83
CA LYS A 74 -11.66 23.28 12.18
C LYS A 74 -11.99 22.17 13.18
N HIS A 75 -12.84 21.23 12.78
CA HIS A 75 -13.24 20.10 13.60
C HIS A 75 -12.06 19.20 13.96
N LEU A 76 -11.19 18.91 12.98
CA LEU A 76 -9.98 18.13 13.17
C LEU A 76 -8.98 18.84 14.11
N LEU A 77 -8.75 20.13 13.91
CA LEU A 77 -7.85 20.94 14.74
C LEU A 77 -8.34 21.03 16.19
N ASN A 78 -9.64 21.18 16.42
CA ASN A 78 -10.21 21.22 17.78
C ASN A 78 -9.93 19.95 18.59
N TYR A 79 -9.83 18.80 17.92
CA TYR A 79 -9.49 17.54 18.59
C TYR A 79 -7.98 17.40 18.80
N ILE A 80 -7.18 17.72 17.77
CA ILE A 80 -5.72 17.53 17.82
C ILE A 80 -5.03 18.55 18.71
N SER A 81 -5.58 19.75 18.89
CA SER A 81 -4.99 20.75 19.78
C SER A 81 -4.82 20.25 21.22
N ILE A 82 -5.57 19.21 21.62
CA ILE A 82 -5.47 18.56 22.93
C ILE A 82 -4.16 17.77 23.08
N THR A 83 -3.53 17.34 21.98
CA THR A 83 -2.33 16.48 22.01
C THR A 83 -1.03 17.27 22.12
N ASN A 84 -1.05 18.61 22.09
CA ASN A 84 0.13 19.50 22.12
C ASN A 84 1.19 19.23 21.03
N ASN A 85 0.86 18.46 19.99
CA ASN A 85 1.77 18.08 18.91
C ASN A 85 1.54 18.96 17.67
N ASN A 86 2.62 19.23 16.93
CA ASN A 86 2.55 20.07 15.73
C ASN A 86 1.63 19.45 14.67
N THR A 87 0.83 20.30 14.01
CA THR A 87 -0.09 19.90 12.96
C THR A 87 0.08 20.77 11.73
N TYR A 88 0.32 20.14 10.58
CA TYR A 88 0.48 20.80 9.30
C TYR A 88 -0.72 20.54 8.40
N ILE A 89 -1.28 21.62 7.84
CA ILE A 89 -2.37 21.55 6.86
C ILE A 89 -1.85 22.07 5.54
N TYR A 90 -1.87 21.21 4.53
CA TYR A 90 -1.58 21.59 3.15
C TYR A 90 -2.88 21.68 2.38
N GLN A 91 -3.13 22.81 1.74
CA GLN A 91 -4.27 22.97 0.84
C GLN A 91 -3.79 22.88 -0.60
N ILE A 92 -4.44 22.01 -1.37
CA ILE A 92 -4.17 21.82 -2.80
C ILE A 92 -5.36 22.36 -3.54
N ASN A 93 -5.10 23.26 -4.49
CA ASN A 93 -6.15 23.85 -5.32
C ASN A 93 -7.00 22.76 -5.98
N LYS A 94 -8.30 23.01 -6.09
CA LYS A 94 -9.25 22.12 -6.76
C LYS A 94 -8.77 21.83 -8.19
N MET A 95 -8.58 20.55 -8.50
CA MET A 95 -8.30 20.04 -9.83
C MET A 95 -9.39 19.05 -10.24
N GLU A 96 -9.83 19.09 -11.49
CA GLU A 96 -10.76 18.10 -12.07
C GLU A 96 -10.01 16.84 -12.49
N ILE A 97 -9.64 16.03 -11.49
CA ILE A 97 -8.97 14.75 -11.71
C ILE A 97 -9.67 13.63 -10.94
N SER A 98 -9.39 12.37 -11.31
CA SER A 98 -9.98 11.22 -10.62
C SER A 98 -9.57 11.16 -9.14
N GLU A 99 -10.42 10.55 -8.31
CA GLU A 99 -10.11 10.32 -6.89
C GLU A 99 -8.81 9.52 -6.69
N ALA A 100 -8.51 8.58 -7.60
CA ALA A 100 -7.26 7.83 -7.59
C ALA A 100 -6.04 8.76 -7.77
N ASN A 101 -6.11 9.72 -8.68
CA ASN A 101 -5.04 10.70 -8.88
C ASN A 101 -4.91 11.63 -7.68
N MET A 102 -6.01 12.05 -7.06
CA MET A 102 -5.93 12.86 -5.84
C MET A 102 -5.30 12.11 -4.68
N ARG A 103 -5.62 10.83 -4.51
CA ARG A 103 -4.96 9.97 -3.51
C ARG A 103 -3.45 9.90 -3.77
N ASN A 104 -3.03 9.84 -5.03
CA ASN A 104 -1.61 9.86 -5.38
C ASN A 104 -0.96 11.21 -5.02
N ILE A 105 -1.59 12.34 -5.36
CA ILE A 105 -1.11 13.68 -5.01
C ILE A 105 -1.01 13.84 -3.48
N ARG A 106 -2.04 13.43 -2.75
CA ARG A 106 -2.06 13.42 -1.28
C ARG A 106 -0.88 12.65 -0.72
N TYR A 107 -0.67 11.44 -1.23
CA TYR A 107 0.42 10.59 -0.78
C TYR A 107 1.79 11.19 -1.08
N GLN A 108 1.96 11.79 -2.26
CA GLN A 108 3.19 12.49 -2.64
C GLN A 108 3.47 13.69 -1.72
N ALA A 109 2.45 14.49 -1.39
CA ALA A 109 2.59 15.61 -0.46
C ALA A 109 3.05 15.15 0.94
N ILE A 110 2.44 14.07 1.46
CA ILE A 110 2.82 13.48 2.75
C ILE A 110 4.26 12.98 2.73
N VAL A 111 4.66 12.26 1.67
CA VAL A 111 6.03 11.75 1.53
C VAL A 111 7.03 12.91 1.43
N ARG A 112 6.73 13.95 0.66
CA ARG A 112 7.60 15.13 0.55
C ARG A 112 7.80 15.81 1.90
N HIS A 113 6.72 16.02 2.65
CA HIS A 113 6.79 16.58 4.00
C HIS A 113 7.63 15.71 4.94
N ALA A 114 7.42 14.38 4.90
CA ALA A 114 8.20 13.45 5.71
C ALA A 114 9.71 13.52 5.43
N ILE A 115 10.09 13.64 4.15
CA ILE A 115 11.49 13.81 3.73
C ILE A 115 12.05 15.15 4.22
N GLN A 116 11.35 16.24 3.94
CA GLN A 116 11.79 17.59 4.28
C GLN A 116 12.00 17.78 5.79
N ASN A 117 11.13 17.19 6.60
CA ASN A 117 11.19 17.31 8.05
C ASN A 117 11.91 16.13 8.73
N SER A 118 12.55 15.23 7.97
CA SER A 118 13.32 14.09 8.51
C SER A 118 12.52 13.17 9.45
N HIS A 119 11.33 12.75 9.05
CA HIS A 119 10.58 11.71 9.75
C HIS A 119 11.06 10.31 9.37
N ASP A 120 11.11 9.41 10.34
CA ASP A 120 11.47 8.00 10.11
C ASP A 120 10.28 7.20 9.56
N ILE A 121 9.08 7.54 10.02
CA ILE A 121 7.87 6.75 9.77
C ILE A 121 6.69 7.65 9.46
N ILE A 122 5.96 7.30 8.41
CA ILE A 122 4.63 7.82 8.12
C ILE A 122 3.60 6.80 8.59
N VAL A 123 2.61 7.22 9.37
CA VAL A 123 1.53 6.36 9.87
C VAL A 123 0.23 6.74 9.18
N THR A 124 -0.52 5.75 8.69
CA THR A 124 -1.81 5.98 8.03
C THR A 124 -2.90 5.09 8.60
N GLY A 125 -4.12 5.62 8.73
CA GLY A 125 -5.30 4.87 9.17
C GLY A 125 -5.93 4.10 8.01
N HIS A 126 -5.76 2.77 8.02
CA HIS A 126 -6.46 1.82 7.15
C HIS A 126 -6.71 0.55 7.94
N ASN A 127 -7.90 -0.02 7.84
CA ASN A 127 -8.32 -1.19 8.59
C ASN A 127 -8.41 -2.47 7.72
N GLN A 128 -8.87 -3.58 8.30
CA GLN A 128 -8.99 -4.86 7.61
C GLN A 128 -9.96 -4.80 6.42
N THR A 129 -11.09 -4.10 6.55
CA THR A 129 -12.06 -3.94 5.47
C THR A 129 -11.45 -3.18 4.28
N ASP A 130 -10.57 -2.21 4.54
CA ASP A 130 -9.83 -1.51 3.49
C ASP A 130 -8.90 -2.44 2.67
N GLN A 131 -8.33 -3.49 3.29
CA GLN A 131 -7.60 -4.52 2.56
C GLN A 131 -8.51 -5.32 1.65
N VAL A 132 -9.69 -5.73 2.16
CA VAL A 132 -10.67 -6.50 1.39
C VAL A 132 -11.17 -5.70 0.19
N GLU A 133 -11.49 -4.42 0.38
CA GLU A 133 -11.91 -3.52 -0.70
C GLU A 133 -10.81 -3.39 -1.77
N THR A 134 -9.57 -3.20 -1.32
CA THR A 134 -8.42 -3.08 -2.22
C THR A 134 -8.19 -4.37 -3.00
N PHE A 135 -8.31 -5.53 -2.34
CA PHE A 135 -8.24 -6.84 -2.99
C PHE A 135 -9.31 -6.98 -4.07
N LEU A 136 -10.57 -6.68 -3.78
CA LEU A 136 -11.67 -6.79 -4.75
C LEU A 136 -11.46 -5.86 -5.95
N LEU A 137 -11.03 -4.61 -5.72
CA LEU A 137 -10.68 -3.69 -6.81
C LEU A 137 -9.57 -4.24 -7.71
N ASN A 138 -8.52 -4.81 -7.10
CA ASN A 138 -7.37 -5.34 -7.83
C ASN A 138 -7.68 -6.65 -8.55
N LEU A 139 -8.58 -7.47 -7.99
CA LEU A 139 -9.12 -8.66 -8.63
C LEU A 139 -9.91 -8.28 -9.88
N MET A 140 -10.83 -7.31 -9.78
CA MET A 140 -11.61 -6.82 -10.93
C MET A 140 -10.75 -6.19 -12.03
N ARG A 141 -9.61 -5.60 -11.68
CA ARG A 141 -8.62 -5.08 -12.64
C ARG A 141 -7.77 -6.18 -13.31
N GLY A 142 -7.92 -7.44 -12.90
CA GLY A 142 -7.13 -8.55 -13.44
C GLY A 142 -5.66 -8.52 -13.01
N THR A 143 -5.37 -7.97 -11.83
CA THR A 143 -3.99 -7.95 -11.32
C THR A 143 -3.53 -9.35 -10.89
N GLY A 144 -2.23 -9.63 -11.01
CA GLY A 144 -1.64 -10.87 -10.50
C GLY A 144 -1.47 -10.85 -8.98
N LEU A 145 -0.97 -11.96 -8.40
CA LEU A 145 -0.78 -12.14 -6.94
C LEU A 145 -0.05 -10.97 -6.24
N GLU A 146 0.95 -10.39 -6.90
CA GLU A 146 1.68 -9.23 -6.34
C GLU A 146 0.80 -7.98 -6.26
N GLY A 147 -0.10 -7.78 -7.23
CA GLY A 147 -1.08 -6.69 -7.21
C GLY A 147 -2.21 -6.91 -6.22
N LEU A 148 -2.61 -8.16 -5.95
CA LEU A 148 -3.67 -8.47 -4.99
C LEU A 148 -3.30 -8.07 -3.55
N SER A 149 -2.01 -8.08 -3.21
CA SER A 149 -1.48 -7.76 -1.87
C SER A 149 -1.12 -6.28 -1.67
N SER A 150 -1.78 -5.33 -2.36
CA SER A 150 -1.28 -3.95 -2.49
C SER A 150 -1.45 -3.03 -1.28
N LEU A 151 -1.98 -3.50 -0.15
CA LEU A 151 -2.14 -2.69 1.07
C LEU A 151 -1.39 -3.30 2.27
N PRO A 152 -0.06 -3.46 2.17
CA PRO A 152 0.72 -4.13 3.20
C PRO A 152 0.77 -3.31 4.49
N TYR A 153 1.01 -3.99 5.61
CA TYR A 153 1.23 -3.37 6.91
C TYR A 153 2.36 -2.33 6.86
N ILE A 154 3.52 -2.69 6.28
CA ILE A 154 4.64 -1.79 6.01
C ILE A 154 4.88 -1.67 4.52
N ARG A 155 5.13 -0.45 4.07
CA ARG A 155 5.63 -0.15 2.74
C ARG A 155 6.87 0.74 2.85
N LYS A 156 8.02 0.25 2.41
CA LYS A 156 9.22 1.08 2.25
C LYS A 156 8.99 2.10 1.12
N ILE A 157 9.34 3.35 1.37
CA ILE A 157 9.25 4.44 0.38
C ILE A 157 10.64 4.86 -0.06
N THR A 158 11.53 5.04 0.91
CA THR A 158 12.97 5.16 0.71
C THR A 158 13.68 4.19 1.65
N ASP A 159 15.01 4.16 1.65
CA ASP A 159 15.78 3.37 2.60
C ASP A 159 15.55 3.82 4.04
N GLN A 160 15.26 5.11 4.23
CA GLN A 160 15.04 5.75 5.52
C GLN A 160 13.57 5.74 5.93
N ILE A 161 12.65 6.03 5.00
CA ILE A 161 11.23 6.31 5.28
C ILE A 161 10.34 5.12 4.94
N GLN A 162 9.46 4.77 5.88
CA GLN A 162 8.47 3.71 5.72
C GLN A 162 7.06 4.24 6.02
N VAL A 163 6.07 3.70 5.32
CA VAL A 163 4.66 3.87 5.68
C VAL A 163 4.17 2.64 6.44
N ILE A 164 3.61 2.86 7.62
CA ILE A 164 2.99 1.81 8.44
C ILE A 164 1.48 2.02 8.54
N ARG A 165 0.75 0.90 8.68
CA ARG A 165 -0.71 0.86 8.85
C ARG A 165 -1.06 0.03 10.08
N PRO A 166 -0.96 0.59 11.31
CA PRO A 166 -1.13 -0.19 12.54
C PRO A 166 -2.50 -0.87 12.64
N LEU A 167 -3.53 -0.28 12.03
CA LEU A 167 -4.90 -0.78 12.08
C LEU A 167 -5.23 -1.84 11.01
N ILE A 168 -4.29 -2.20 10.12
CA ILE A 168 -4.61 -2.96 8.90
C ILE A 168 -5.21 -4.34 9.19
N HIS A 169 -4.91 -4.94 10.35
CA HIS A 169 -5.45 -6.24 10.80
C HIS A 169 -6.55 -6.09 11.88
N ILE A 170 -7.09 -4.88 12.05
CA ILE A 170 -8.19 -4.55 12.94
C ILE A 170 -9.46 -4.48 12.12
N ASN A 171 -10.52 -5.15 12.55
CA ASN A 171 -11.79 -5.08 11.86
C ASN A 171 -12.42 -3.68 12.06
N THR A 172 -13.29 -3.28 11.14
CA THR A 172 -13.87 -1.93 11.19
C THR A 172 -14.83 -1.71 12.37
N GLY A 173 -15.40 -2.78 12.92
CA GLY A 173 -16.28 -2.75 14.10
C GLY A 173 -15.52 -2.41 15.38
N ASP A 174 -14.34 -2.98 15.57
CA ASP A 174 -13.41 -2.71 16.67
C ASP A 174 -12.98 -1.24 16.67
N VAL A 175 -12.63 -0.71 15.48
CA VAL A 175 -12.30 0.71 15.30
C VAL A 175 -13.49 1.59 15.70
N LEU A 176 -14.70 1.25 15.24
CA LEU A 176 -15.90 2.02 15.54
C LEU A 176 -16.25 1.97 17.04
N TRP A 177 -16.15 0.79 17.66
CA TRP A 177 -16.35 0.61 19.09
C TRP A 177 -15.36 1.47 19.88
N PHE A 178 -14.10 1.47 19.49
CA PHE A 178 -13.06 2.27 20.14
C PHE A 178 -13.35 3.76 20.03
N CYS A 179 -13.70 4.24 18.83
CA CYS A 179 -14.09 5.64 18.65
C CYS A 179 -15.29 6.02 19.53
N ARG A 180 -16.31 5.16 19.63
CA ARG A 180 -17.46 5.39 20.52
C ARG A 180 -17.05 5.40 21.99
N LYS A 181 -16.22 4.45 22.42
CA LYS A 181 -15.76 4.32 23.81
C LYS A 181 -15.05 5.57 24.31
N PHE A 182 -14.28 6.22 23.43
CA PHE A 182 -13.52 7.43 23.74
C PHE A 182 -14.16 8.72 23.22
N ASN A 183 -15.42 8.68 22.77
CA ASN A 183 -16.14 9.83 22.20
C ASN A 183 -15.34 10.60 21.14
N LEU A 184 -14.63 9.86 20.27
CA LEU A 184 -13.80 10.46 19.24
C LEU A 184 -14.68 11.19 18.22
N PRO A 185 -14.36 12.44 17.87
CA PRO A 185 -15.23 13.28 17.06
C PRO A 185 -15.08 12.92 15.57
N ILE A 186 -15.69 11.82 15.13
CA ILE A 186 -15.60 11.36 13.74
C ILE A 186 -16.29 12.36 12.81
N TRP A 187 -15.57 12.85 11.80
CA TRP A 187 -16.18 13.64 10.74
C TRP A 187 -16.90 12.74 9.74
N SER A 188 -18.20 13.00 9.51
CA SER A 188 -18.98 12.28 8.51
C SER A 188 -18.72 12.85 7.12
N ASP A 189 -18.00 12.11 6.28
CA ASP A 189 -17.75 12.48 4.89
C ASP A 189 -18.94 12.08 4.00
N LYS A 190 -19.69 13.06 3.51
CA LYS A 190 -20.83 12.86 2.59
C LYS A 190 -20.42 12.15 1.30
N THR A 191 -19.17 12.34 0.86
CA THR A 191 -18.66 11.71 -0.37
C THR A 191 -18.50 10.19 -0.23
N ASN A 192 -18.54 9.64 1.00
CA ASN A 192 -18.59 8.19 1.22
C ASN A 192 -19.85 7.57 0.60
N PHE A 193 -20.92 8.34 0.40
CA PHE A 193 -22.17 7.87 -0.21
C PHE A 193 -22.21 8.12 -1.73
N TYR A 194 -21.10 8.56 -2.34
CA TYR A 194 -21.03 8.74 -3.80
C TYR A 194 -20.62 7.41 -4.44
N TYR A 195 -21.59 6.71 -5.01
CA TYR A 195 -21.42 5.41 -5.67
C TYR A 195 -20.73 5.49 -7.03
N THR A 196 -20.39 6.68 -7.53
CA THR A 196 -19.48 6.83 -8.67
C THR A 196 -18.06 6.34 -8.36
N ASN A 197 -17.68 6.32 -7.07
CA ASN A 197 -16.45 5.70 -6.60
C ASN A 197 -16.63 4.18 -6.41
N PHE A 198 -15.89 3.37 -7.17
CA PHE A 198 -15.92 1.91 -7.06
C PHE A 198 -15.64 1.39 -5.64
N ARG A 199 -14.80 2.09 -4.85
CA ARG A 199 -14.54 1.67 -3.47
C ARG A 199 -15.80 1.80 -2.60
N ASN A 200 -16.55 2.89 -2.76
CA ASN A 200 -17.81 3.09 -2.06
C ASN A 200 -18.84 2.03 -2.48
N ARG A 201 -18.95 1.72 -3.78
CA ARG A 201 -19.80 0.62 -4.26
C ARG A 201 -19.42 -0.73 -3.64
N ILE A 202 -18.13 -1.03 -3.54
CA ILE A 202 -17.71 -2.28 -2.91
C ILE A 202 -18.12 -2.32 -1.44
N ARG A 203 -17.92 -1.23 -0.71
CA ARG A 203 -18.23 -1.13 0.71
C ARG A 203 -19.74 -1.24 1.01
N TYR A 204 -20.58 -0.61 0.20
CA TYR A 204 -22.00 -0.44 0.49
C TYR A 204 -22.93 -1.34 -0.33
N GLU A 205 -22.49 -1.84 -1.49
CA GLU A 205 -23.30 -2.74 -2.33
C GLU A 205 -22.68 -4.15 -2.32
N LEU A 206 -21.45 -4.30 -2.82
CA LEU A 206 -20.89 -5.63 -3.09
C LEU A 206 -20.58 -6.44 -1.82
N LEU A 207 -19.87 -5.86 -0.85
CA LEU A 207 -19.51 -6.59 0.37
C LEU A 207 -20.74 -6.97 1.20
N PRO A 208 -21.73 -6.09 1.42
CA PRO A 208 -23.00 -6.48 2.03
C PRO A 208 -23.68 -7.62 1.28
N TYR A 209 -23.79 -7.51 -0.05
CA TYR A 209 -24.40 -8.56 -0.88
C TYR A 209 -23.67 -9.90 -0.76
N LEU A 210 -22.33 -9.92 -0.80
CA LEU A 210 -21.54 -11.14 -0.63
C LEU A 210 -21.71 -11.75 0.77
N LYS A 211 -21.84 -10.92 1.82
CA LYS A 211 -22.07 -11.41 3.18
C LYS A 211 -23.44 -12.04 3.35
N GLU A 212 -24.47 -11.39 2.81
CA GLU A 212 -25.87 -11.77 2.96
C GLU A 212 -26.20 -13.01 2.14
N TYR A 213 -25.80 -13.04 0.86
CA TYR A 213 -26.24 -14.07 -0.09
C TYR A 213 -25.24 -15.20 -0.35
N PHE A 214 -23.97 -15.04 0.03
CA PHE A 214 -22.94 -16.07 -0.23
C PHE A 214 -22.33 -16.60 1.06
N HIS A 215 -21.67 -15.74 1.84
CA HIS A 215 -21.03 -16.18 3.08
C HIS A 215 -20.78 -15.03 4.07
N PRO A 216 -21.32 -15.09 5.30
CA PRO A 216 -21.18 -13.99 6.27
C PRO A 216 -19.72 -13.70 6.68
N LYS A 217 -18.85 -14.72 6.61
CA LYS A 217 -17.40 -14.60 6.91
C LYS A 217 -16.52 -14.26 5.69
N ILE A 218 -17.09 -13.74 4.60
CA ILE A 218 -16.34 -13.50 3.35
C ILE A 218 -15.11 -12.60 3.57
N GLU A 219 -15.21 -11.56 4.40
CA GLU A 219 -14.06 -10.68 4.70
C GLU A 219 -12.92 -11.45 5.35
N SER A 220 -13.18 -12.25 6.38
CA SER A 220 -12.13 -13.04 7.04
C SER A 220 -11.55 -14.11 6.11
N ASN A 221 -12.36 -14.69 5.22
CA ASN A 221 -11.89 -15.67 4.23
C ASN A 221 -10.95 -15.00 3.22
N ILE A 222 -11.28 -13.79 2.76
CA ILE A 222 -10.41 -13.00 1.88
C ILE A 222 -9.10 -12.64 2.58
N ILE A 223 -9.15 -12.26 3.86
CA ILE A 223 -7.94 -11.95 4.63
C ILE A 223 -7.05 -13.19 4.79
N ASN A 224 -7.65 -14.35 5.06
CA ASN A 224 -6.92 -15.61 5.12
C ASN A 224 -6.26 -15.93 3.77
N PHE A 225 -7.01 -15.80 2.67
CA PHE A 225 -6.49 -15.96 1.31
C PHE A 225 -5.30 -15.02 1.02
N LEU A 226 -5.41 -13.73 1.38
CA LEU A 226 -4.33 -12.75 1.23
C LEU A 226 -3.10 -13.15 2.05
N SER A 227 -3.29 -13.62 3.28
CA SER A 227 -2.18 -14.05 4.14
C SER A 227 -1.42 -15.24 3.55
N LEU A 228 -2.11 -16.27 3.07
CA LEU A 228 -1.50 -17.44 2.44
C LEU A 228 -0.79 -17.06 1.14
N SER A 229 -1.49 -16.31 0.29
CA SER A 229 -0.95 -15.81 -0.98
C SER A 229 0.30 -14.96 -0.79
N SER A 230 0.38 -14.18 0.29
CA SER A 230 1.54 -13.32 0.57
C SER A 230 2.81 -14.13 0.86
N ILE A 231 2.69 -15.24 1.58
CA ILE A 231 3.80 -16.13 1.94
C ILE A 231 4.32 -16.83 0.67
N GLU A 232 3.42 -17.40 -0.13
CA GLU A 232 3.77 -18.04 -1.39
C GLU A 232 4.40 -17.04 -2.37
N ASN A 233 3.81 -15.85 -2.47
CA ASN A 233 4.28 -14.80 -3.36
C ASN A 233 5.69 -14.33 -2.99
N GLU A 234 5.99 -14.20 -1.69
CA GLU A 234 7.31 -13.83 -1.17
C GLU A 234 8.36 -14.89 -1.54
N TYR A 235 8.06 -16.18 -1.36
CA TYR A 235 8.96 -17.25 -1.78
C TYR A 235 9.26 -17.21 -3.29
N ILE A 236 8.23 -17.08 -4.13
CA ILE A 236 8.40 -16.98 -5.58
C ILE A 236 9.20 -15.71 -5.94
N LYS A 237 8.96 -14.59 -5.25
CA LYS A 237 9.69 -13.33 -5.46
C LYS A 237 11.18 -13.48 -5.16
N GLN A 238 11.53 -14.05 -4.02
CA GLN A 238 12.92 -14.30 -3.63
C GLN A 238 13.65 -15.18 -4.65
N ASN A 239 13.02 -16.29 -5.08
CA ASN A 239 13.61 -17.17 -6.10
C ASN A 239 13.73 -16.49 -7.46
N SER A 240 12.77 -15.64 -7.84
CA SER A 240 12.83 -14.87 -9.08
C SER A 240 13.98 -13.86 -9.06
N ILE A 241 14.21 -13.18 -7.93
CA ILE A 241 15.33 -12.23 -7.77
C ILE A 241 16.67 -12.98 -7.85
N LYS A 242 16.82 -14.10 -7.14
CA LYS A 242 18.05 -14.94 -7.20
C LYS A 242 18.35 -15.39 -8.61
N LEU A 243 17.33 -15.90 -9.32
CA LEU A 243 17.46 -16.36 -10.70
C LEU A 243 17.78 -15.21 -11.67
N TYR A 244 17.16 -14.03 -11.49
CA TYR A 244 17.49 -12.85 -12.27
C TYR A 244 18.96 -12.48 -12.12
N LEU A 245 19.45 -12.35 -10.88
CA LEU A 245 20.84 -12.00 -10.60
C LEU A 245 21.82 -13.03 -11.19
N ALA A 246 21.52 -14.33 -11.08
CA ALA A 246 22.35 -15.39 -11.67
C ALA A 246 22.34 -15.41 -13.21
N SER A 247 21.27 -14.90 -13.83
CA SER A 247 21.13 -14.87 -15.29
C SER A 247 21.64 -13.58 -15.94
N ARG A 248 21.89 -12.52 -15.17
CA ARG A 248 22.23 -11.19 -15.70
C ARG A 248 23.64 -11.18 -16.29
N HIS A 249 23.79 -10.57 -17.45
CA HIS A 249 25.10 -10.29 -18.02
C HIS A 249 25.83 -9.21 -17.20
N SER A 250 27.14 -9.33 -17.06
CA SER A 250 27.95 -8.40 -16.24
C SER A 250 28.01 -6.97 -16.81
N HIS A 251 28.16 -6.84 -18.13
CA HIS A 251 28.37 -5.54 -18.80
C HIS A 251 27.21 -5.02 -19.66
N TYR A 252 26.37 -5.90 -20.22
CA TYR A 252 25.33 -5.53 -21.17
C TYR A 252 23.94 -5.70 -20.55
N ILE A 253 22.95 -4.99 -21.09
CA ILE A 253 21.53 -5.20 -20.76
C ILE A 253 21.07 -6.50 -21.42
N ALA A 254 21.45 -7.62 -20.79
CA ALA A 254 21.19 -8.95 -21.29
C ALA A 254 20.96 -9.95 -20.15
N ILE A 255 20.16 -10.97 -20.43
CA ILE A 255 19.90 -12.11 -19.55
C ILE A 255 20.10 -13.43 -20.28
N ASN A 256 20.70 -14.39 -19.59
CA ASN A 256 20.98 -15.72 -20.12
C ASN A 256 19.71 -16.56 -20.13
N TYR A 257 19.08 -16.63 -21.29
CA TYR A 257 17.84 -17.38 -21.50
C TYR A 257 18.01 -18.88 -21.25
N LYS A 258 19.21 -19.46 -21.44
CA LYS A 258 19.43 -20.90 -21.16
C LYS A 258 19.20 -21.22 -19.68
N ILE A 259 19.60 -20.33 -18.78
CA ILE A 259 19.42 -20.50 -17.33
C ILE A 259 17.93 -20.40 -16.96
N ILE A 260 17.20 -19.49 -17.62
CA ILE A 260 15.79 -19.19 -17.34
C ILE A 260 14.86 -20.27 -17.93
N LYS A 261 15.13 -20.73 -19.17
CA LYS A 261 14.26 -21.65 -19.92
C LYS A 261 13.92 -22.95 -19.18
N ASN A 262 14.84 -23.45 -18.36
CA ASN A 262 14.67 -24.71 -17.63
C ASN A 262 13.90 -24.55 -16.31
N GLN A 263 13.51 -23.33 -15.96
CA GLN A 263 12.81 -23.04 -14.70
C GLN A 263 11.30 -23.16 -14.88
N HIS A 264 10.56 -23.29 -13.78
CA HIS A 264 9.10 -23.28 -13.83
C HIS A 264 8.56 -22.00 -14.50
N LEU A 265 7.44 -22.11 -15.23
CA LEU A 265 6.85 -21.01 -16.02
C LEU A 265 6.63 -19.73 -15.19
N ALA A 266 6.28 -19.88 -13.91
CA ALA A 266 6.11 -18.75 -12.99
C ALA A 266 7.41 -17.94 -12.83
N LEU A 267 8.56 -18.61 -12.67
CA LEU A 267 9.86 -17.97 -12.55
C LEU A 267 10.30 -17.35 -13.87
N GLN A 268 10.06 -18.03 -15.00
CA GLN A 268 10.36 -17.48 -16.33
C GLN A 268 9.66 -16.13 -16.53
N LYS A 269 8.35 -16.07 -16.29
CA LYS A 269 7.55 -14.82 -16.41
C LYS A 269 8.04 -13.74 -15.46
N ARG A 270 8.32 -14.07 -14.20
CA ARG A 270 8.78 -13.08 -13.21
C ARG A 270 10.17 -12.55 -13.50
N VAL A 271 11.13 -13.40 -13.88
CA VAL A 271 12.49 -12.95 -14.21
C VAL A 271 12.48 -12.02 -15.43
N LEU A 272 11.69 -12.36 -16.45
CA LEU A 272 11.52 -11.46 -17.60
C LEU A 272 10.93 -10.13 -17.15
N ASN A 273 9.85 -10.12 -16.37
CA ASN A 273 9.29 -8.87 -15.84
C ASN A 273 10.29 -8.07 -14.99
N ILE A 274 11.09 -8.73 -14.14
CA ILE A 274 12.14 -8.07 -13.36
C ILE A 274 13.19 -7.45 -14.30
N PHE A 275 13.64 -8.16 -15.33
CA PHE A 275 14.61 -7.67 -16.29
C PHE A 275 14.12 -6.41 -17.02
N PHE A 276 12.90 -6.40 -17.53
CA PHE A 276 12.36 -5.23 -18.22
C PHE A 276 12.04 -4.08 -17.27
N TYR A 277 11.53 -4.36 -16.07
CA TYR A 277 11.24 -3.33 -15.09
C TYR A 277 12.52 -2.68 -14.55
N HIS A 278 13.55 -3.48 -14.23
CA HIS A 278 14.83 -2.98 -13.74
C HIS A 278 15.54 -2.07 -14.75
N ASN A 279 15.51 -2.41 -16.05
CA ASN A 279 16.28 -1.69 -17.06
C ASN A 279 15.48 -0.59 -17.79
N PHE A 280 14.15 -0.69 -17.85
CA PHE A 280 13.32 0.21 -18.63
C PHE A 280 12.12 0.78 -17.87
N ASN A 281 11.93 0.40 -16.60
CA ASN A 281 10.77 0.76 -15.79
C ASN A 281 9.43 0.40 -16.46
N LYS A 282 9.39 -0.74 -17.17
CA LYS A 282 8.22 -1.25 -17.90
C LYS A 282 7.90 -2.69 -17.52
N TYR A 283 6.61 -2.99 -17.34
CA TYR A 283 6.11 -4.36 -17.24
C TYR A 283 5.80 -4.90 -18.63
N VAL A 284 6.26 -6.11 -18.92
CA VAL A 284 6.02 -6.74 -20.22
C VAL A 284 4.59 -7.28 -20.26
N ASN A 285 3.86 -7.00 -21.33
CA ASN A 285 2.54 -7.56 -21.51
C ASN A 285 2.59 -9.09 -21.72
N SER A 286 1.47 -9.76 -21.50
CA SER A 286 1.36 -11.22 -21.59
C SER A 286 1.72 -11.76 -22.98
N HIS A 287 1.45 -11.01 -24.05
CA HIS A 287 1.75 -11.39 -25.42
C HIS A 287 3.26 -11.50 -25.65
N ILE A 288 4.02 -10.44 -25.34
CA ILE A 288 5.48 -10.42 -25.50
C ILE A 288 6.15 -11.43 -24.56
N LEU A 289 5.69 -11.58 -23.32
CA LEU A 289 6.19 -12.61 -22.40
C LEU A 289 6.02 -14.01 -23.00
N ASN A 290 4.84 -14.32 -23.54
CA ASN A 290 4.57 -15.62 -24.14
C ASN A 290 5.43 -15.85 -25.39
N GLN A 291 5.68 -14.82 -26.20
CA GLN A 291 6.61 -14.91 -27.33
C GLN A 291 8.01 -15.28 -26.82
N LEU A 292 8.56 -14.56 -25.85
CA LEU A 292 9.90 -14.83 -25.30
C LEU A 292 10.01 -16.23 -24.66
N ILE A 293 8.95 -16.72 -24.01
CA ILE A 293 8.94 -18.02 -23.32
C ILE A 293 8.79 -19.19 -24.30
N LYS A 294 7.87 -19.10 -25.28
CA LYS A 294 7.58 -20.21 -26.22
C LYS A 294 8.74 -20.48 -27.19
N MET A 295 9.76 -19.62 -27.23
CA MET A 295 10.89 -19.74 -28.13
C MET A 295 11.76 -20.97 -27.85
N LYS A 296 11.54 -22.04 -28.63
CA LYS A 296 12.34 -23.27 -28.54
C LYS A 296 13.71 -23.16 -29.23
N TYR A 297 13.89 -22.29 -30.22
CA TYR A 297 14.99 -22.35 -31.21
C TYR A 297 15.95 -21.14 -31.26
N GLN A 298 17.22 -21.44 -31.53
CA GLN A 298 18.40 -20.56 -31.57
C GLN A 298 18.53 -19.66 -32.81
N ARG A 299 17.43 -19.29 -33.48
CA ARG A 299 17.53 -18.30 -34.58
C ARG A 299 17.62 -16.89 -34.02
N LYS A 300 18.43 -16.04 -34.68
CA LYS A 300 18.51 -14.61 -34.39
C LYS A 300 17.12 -14.01 -34.63
N LEU A 301 16.45 -13.61 -33.55
CA LEU A 301 15.12 -13.03 -33.59
C LEU A 301 15.21 -11.58 -33.08
N THR A 302 14.44 -10.69 -33.69
CA THR A 302 14.25 -9.32 -33.18
C THR A 302 12.75 -9.13 -32.97
N ILE A 303 12.34 -8.89 -31.73
CA ILE A 303 10.98 -8.47 -31.38
C ILE A 303 11.05 -6.98 -31.13
N VAL A 304 10.23 -6.22 -31.85
CA VAL A 304 10.05 -4.79 -31.60
C VAL A 304 8.87 -4.65 -30.65
N TRP A 305 9.10 -4.06 -29.48
CA TRP A 305 8.05 -3.74 -28.53
C TRP A 305 8.20 -2.27 -28.12
N GLU A 306 7.26 -1.46 -28.58
CA GLU A 306 7.33 0.01 -28.50
C GLU A 306 8.65 0.52 -29.11
N THR A 307 9.50 1.18 -28.31
CA THR A 307 10.80 1.70 -28.73
C THR A 307 11.95 0.71 -28.53
N LEU A 308 11.70 -0.45 -27.91
CA LEU A 308 12.74 -1.42 -27.56
C LEU A 308 12.91 -2.48 -28.65
N ARG A 309 14.16 -2.77 -29.03
CA ARG A 309 14.51 -3.88 -29.91
C ARG A 309 15.06 -5.04 -29.08
N ILE A 310 14.20 -6.01 -28.79
CA ILE A 310 14.56 -7.20 -28.04
C ILE A 310 15.19 -8.19 -29.01
N LYS A 311 16.49 -8.42 -28.87
CA LYS A 311 17.25 -9.34 -29.71
C LYS A 311 17.62 -10.60 -28.94
N ILE A 312 17.61 -11.72 -29.67
CA ILE A 312 17.97 -13.01 -29.10
C ILE A 312 19.10 -13.60 -29.93
N TYR A 313 20.24 -13.86 -29.28
CA TYR A 313 21.44 -14.39 -29.93
C TYR A 313 22.27 -15.22 -28.95
N LYS A 314 22.77 -16.39 -29.38
CA LYS A 314 23.65 -17.27 -28.58
C LYS A 314 23.18 -17.48 -27.13
N ASN A 315 21.89 -17.74 -26.94
CA ASN A 315 21.22 -17.94 -25.64
C ASN A 315 21.04 -16.69 -24.75
N TRP A 316 21.33 -15.49 -25.26
CA TRP A 316 21.07 -14.25 -24.56
C TRP A 316 19.85 -13.56 -25.14
N ILE A 317 18.97 -13.06 -24.26
CA ILE A 317 18.03 -12.00 -24.59
C ILE A 317 18.75 -10.70 -24.22
N TYR A 318 18.94 -9.81 -25.18
CA TYR A 318 19.56 -8.51 -24.97
C TYR A 318 18.77 -7.43 -25.69
N ILE A 319 18.79 -6.22 -25.16
CA ILE A 319 17.98 -5.11 -25.66
C ILE A 319 18.90 -4.04 -26.21
N GLN A 320 18.61 -3.61 -27.44
CA GLN A 320 19.27 -2.50 -28.12
C GLN A 320 18.37 -1.27 -28.14
#